data_AF-A0A966IDS6-F1
#
_entry.id   AF-A0A966IDS6-F1
#
_cell.length_a   1.000
_cell.length_b   1.000
_cell.length_c   1.000
_cell.angle_alpha   90.00
_cell.angle_beta   90.00
_cell.angle_gamma   90.00
#
_symmetry.space_group_name_H-M   'P 1'
#
loop_
_entity.id
_entity.type
_entity.pdbx_description
1 polymer ?
#
loop_
_entity_poly.entity_id
_entity_poly.type
_entity_poly.pdbx_seq_one_letter_code
_entity_poly.pdbx_strand_id
1 'polypeptide(L)'
;MSEKSGIFQGNFKATIRPQDDMYRHVNGAWLDKAEIPSDRAADGAFYFLRDESEKNVREIIEEIAKSGGAPGTNAQKIADLYNDFMDEARVEELDVAPIASDLAKAQTISDLQEFTKTLGHL
;
A
#
# COMPACT_ATOMS: atom_id res chain seq x y z
N MET A 1 -11.29 19.00 -18.79
CA MET A 1 -12.26 20.08 -18.51
C MET A 1 -13.09 19.63 -17.32
N SER A 2 -13.08 20.36 -16.21
CA SER A 2 -13.96 20.03 -15.08
C SER A 2 -15.42 20.21 -15.53
N GLU A 3 -16.21 19.14 -15.54
CA GLU A 3 -17.65 19.27 -15.79
C GLU A 3 -18.28 20.00 -14.59
N LYS A 4 -18.97 21.12 -14.86
CA LYS A 4 -19.54 22.01 -13.83
C LYS A 4 -20.47 21.31 -12.83
N SER A 5 -20.97 20.12 -13.15
CA SER A 5 -21.87 19.32 -12.32
C SER A 5 -21.15 18.44 -11.28
N GLY A 6 -19.85 18.18 -11.46
CA GLY A 6 -19.12 17.14 -10.70
C GLY A 6 -19.44 15.71 -11.13
N ILE A 7 -20.24 15.51 -12.19
CA ILE A 7 -20.58 14.18 -12.73
C ILE A 7 -19.93 14.03 -14.10
N PHE A 8 -18.98 13.11 -14.21
CA PHE A 8 -18.34 12.79 -15.48
C PHE A 8 -19.21 11.83 -16.30
N GLN A 9 -19.79 12.33 -17.39
CA GLN A 9 -20.71 11.53 -18.22
C GLN A 9 -20.00 10.65 -19.26
N GLY A 10 -18.68 10.78 -19.43
CA GLY A 10 -17.91 10.03 -20.43
C GLY A 10 -17.91 8.51 -20.23
N ASN A 11 -18.25 8.03 -19.03
CA ASN A 11 -18.36 6.59 -18.73
C ASN A 11 -19.77 6.02 -18.94
N PHE A 12 -20.75 6.86 -19.27
CA PHE A 12 -22.14 6.45 -19.37
C PHE A 12 -22.36 5.53 -20.57
N LYS A 13 -23.15 4.48 -20.38
CA LYS A 13 -23.51 3.48 -21.39
C LYS A 13 -25.01 3.58 -21.67
N ALA A 14 -25.37 4.42 -22.65
CA ALA A 14 -26.75 4.72 -23.01
C ALA A 14 -27.58 3.51 -23.48
N THR A 15 -26.93 2.42 -23.89
CA THR A 15 -27.60 1.17 -24.28
C THR A 15 -28.19 0.42 -23.08
N ILE A 16 -27.83 0.79 -21.84
CA ILE A 16 -28.36 0.23 -20.61
C ILE A 16 -29.29 1.28 -20.01
N ARG A 17 -30.55 0.93 -19.74
CA ARG A 17 -31.49 1.86 -19.11
C ARG A 17 -31.10 2.05 -17.63
N PRO A 18 -31.10 3.30 -17.11
CA PRO A 18 -30.76 3.54 -15.71
C PRO A 18 -31.79 2.95 -14.73
N GLN A 19 -33.04 2.74 -15.17
CA GLN A 19 -34.06 2.09 -14.34
C GLN A 19 -33.83 0.58 -14.18
N ASP A 20 -33.09 -0.04 -15.11
CA ASP A 20 -32.82 -1.48 -15.10
C ASP A 20 -31.49 -1.78 -14.36
N ASP A 21 -30.45 -0.98 -14.62
CA ASP A 21 -29.17 -1.05 -13.90
C ASP A 21 -28.46 0.31 -13.93
N MET A 22 -28.65 1.10 -12.88
CA MET A 22 -28.02 2.42 -12.75
C MET A 22 -26.49 2.35 -12.70
N TYR A 23 -25.93 1.31 -12.07
CA TYR A 23 -24.48 1.20 -11.90
C TYR A 23 -23.79 0.96 -13.24
N ARG A 24 -24.30 0.02 -14.05
CA ARG A 24 -23.78 -0.22 -15.40
C ARG A 24 -24.15 0.89 -16.37
N HIS A 25 -25.27 1.59 -16.18
CA HIS A 25 -25.58 2.78 -16.97
C HIS A 25 -24.52 3.87 -16.78
N VAL A 26 -24.09 4.16 -15.56
CA VAL A 26 -23.14 5.24 -15.25
C VAL A 26 -21.68 4.83 -15.49
N ASN A 27 -21.32 3.59 -15.18
CA ASN A 27 -19.93 3.12 -15.20
C ASN A 27 -19.60 2.16 -16.35
N GLY A 28 -20.59 1.83 -17.20
CA GLY A 28 -20.47 0.73 -18.16
C GLY A 28 -19.28 0.83 -19.10
N ALA A 29 -18.98 2.02 -19.63
CA ALA A 29 -17.85 2.18 -20.55
C ALA A 29 -16.49 2.06 -19.85
N TRP A 30 -16.41 2.34 -18.54
CA TRP A 30 -15.22 2.07 -17.73
C TRP A 30 -15.11 0.57 -17.44
N LEU A 31 -16.19 -0.08 -17.02
CA LEU A 31 -16.22 -1.52 -16.74
C LEU A 31 -15.83 -2.38 -17.95
N ASP A 32 -16.16 -1.95 -19.17
CA ASP A 32 -15.80 -2.66 -20.40
C ASP A 32 -14.27 -2.60 -20.71
N LYS A 33 -13.54 -1.65 -20.14
CA LYS A 33 -12.14 -1.35 -20.48
C LYS A 33 -11.17 -1.45 -19.32
N ALA A 34 -11.66 -1.38 -18.09
CA ALA A 34 -10.83 -1.39 -16.90
C ALA A 34 -10.13 -2.74 -16.77
N GLU A 35 -8.81 -2.68 -16.67
CA GLU A 35 -7.99 -3.82 -16.31
C GLU A 35 -7.56 -3.66 -14.86
N ILE A 36 -7.73 -4.71 -14.05
CA ILE A 36 -7.21 -4.71 -12.68
C ILE A 36 -5.69 -4.94 -12.79
N PRO A 37 -4.84 -3.99 -12.34
CA PRO A 37 -3.39 -4.18 -12.37
C PRO A 37 -2.96 -5.44 -11.61
N SER A 38 -1.88 -6.10 -12.05
CA SER A 38 -1.45 -7.39 -11.49
C SER A 38 -0.98 -7.34 -10.03
N ASP A 39 -0.72 -6.14 -9.51
CA ASP A 39 -0.28 -5.89 -8.13
C ASP A 39 -1.44 -5.74 -7.13
N ARG A 40 -2.69 -5.82 -7.59
CA ARG A 40 -3.87 -5.60 -6.76
C ARG A 40 -5.04 -6.51 -7.15
N ALA A 41 -5.92 -6.77 -6.19
CA ALA A 41 -7.09 -7.61 -6.39
C ALA A 41 -8.34 -6.86 -6.90
N ALA A 42 -8.34 -5.53 -6.84
CA ALA A 42 -9.47 -4.68 -7.21
C ALA A 42 -8.98 -3.30 -7.66
N ASP A 43 -9.83 -2.60 -8.43
CA ASP A 43 -9.55 -1.24 -8.88
C ASP A 43 -10.84 -0.40 -8.97
N GLY A 44 -10.69 0.91 -9.07
CA GLY A 44 -11.79 1.87 -9.19
C GLY A 44 -11.46 3.22 -8.54
N ALA A 45 -12.50 4.04 -8.31
CA ALA A 45 -12.32 5.42 -7.86
C ALA A 45 -11.51 5.58 -6.56
N PHE A 46 -11.69 4.68 -5.59
CA PHE A 46 -10.93 4.72 -4.33
C PHE A 46 -9.44 4.37 -4.52
N TYR A 47 -9.14 3.44 -5.42
CA TYR A 47 -7.77 3.10 -5.78
C TYR A 47 -7.10 4.24 -6.52
N PHE A 48 -7.81 4.91 -7.44
CA PHE A 48 -7.30 6.13 -8.07
C PHE A 48 -6.92 7.20 -7.04
N LEU A 49 -7.79 7.48 -6.06
CA LEU A 49 -7.49 8.46 -5.00
C LEU A 49 -6.33 8.02 -4.11
N ARG A 50 -6.25 6.72 -3.80
CA ARG A 50 -5.17 6.15 -3.01
C ARG A 50 -3.83 6.29 -3.72
N ASP A 51 -3.76 5.92 -5.00
CA ASP A 51 -2.54 5.95 -5.79
C ASP A 51 -2.03 7.40 -5.95
N GLU A 52 -2.92 8.38 -6.16
CA GLU A 52 -2.53 9.81 -6.17
C GLU A 52 -2.05 10.30 -4.79
N SER A 53 -2.69 9.84 -3.72
CA SER A 53 -2.28 10.20 -2.35
C SER A 53 -0.93 9.57 -2.00
N GLU A 54 -0.70 8.32 -2.39
CA GLU A 54 0.55 7.60 -2.21
C GLU A 54 1.71 8.29 -2.94
N LYS A 55 1.50 8.72 -4.20
CA LYS A 55 2.50 9.51 -4.94
C LYS A 55 2.89 10.79 -4.19
N ASN A 56 1.90 11.57 -3.74
CA ASN A 56 2.15 12.82 -3.02
C ASN A 56 2.92 12.56 -1.70
N VAL A 57 2.54 11.52 -0.95
CA VAL A 57 3.23 11.15 0.29
C VAL A 57 4.65 10.67 0.00
N ARG A 58 4.84 9.86 -1.06
CA ARG A 58 6.15 9.39 -1.49
C ARG A 58 7.07 10.55 -1.86
N GLU A 59 6.59 11.55 -2.60
CA GLU A 59 7.38 12.73 -2.93
C GLU A 59 7.91 13.43 -1.66
N ILE A 60 7.04 13.65 -0.67
CA ILE A 60 7.42 14.24 0.63
C ILE A 60 8.47 13.39 1.35
N ILE A 61 8.27 12.06 1.39
CA ILE A 61 9.19 11.14 2.07
C ILE A 61 10.55 11.12 1.35
N GLU A 62 10.57 11.07 0.02
CA GLU A 62 11.81 11.07 -0.77
C GLU A 62 12.60 12.37 -0.59
N GLU A 63 11.93 13.51 -0.47
CA GLU A 63 12.57 14.79 -0.15
C GLU A 63 13.22 14.74 1.24
N ILE A 64 12.49 14.26 2.25
CA ILE A 64 13.00 14.11 3.62
C ILE A 64 14.15 13.11 3.67
N ALA A 65 14.05 11.98 2.96
CA ALA A 65 15.07 10.94 2.91
C ALA A 65 16.40 11.46 2.34
N LYS A 66 16.34 12.39 1.38
CA LYS A 66 17.53 13.06 0.81
C LYS A 66 18.10 14.12 1.75
N SER A 67 17.25 14.89 2.44
CA SER A 67 17.73 15.96 3.34
C SER A 67 18.16 15.46 4.72
N GLY A 68 17.67 14.29 5.14
CA GLY A 68 17.80 13.77 6.48
C GLY A 68 17.09 14.63 7.53
N GLY A 69 17.49 14.45 8.78
CA GLY A 69 17.02 15.26 9.92
C GLY A 69 18.01 15.21 11.07
N ALA A 70 17.89 16.15 12.00
CA ALA A 70 18.69 16.11 13.22
C ALA A 70 18.38 14.82 14.03
N PRO A 71 19.37 14.24 14.75
CA PRO A 71 19.16 13.04 15.54
C PRO A 71 17.95 13.15 16.49
N GLY A 72 17.09 12.14 16.49
CA GLY A 72 15.89 12.06 17.33
C GLY A 72 14.64 12.73 16.75
N THR A 73 14.75 13.43 15.61
CA THR A 73 13.60 14.08 14.95
C THR A 73 12.75 13.10 14.14
N ASN A 74 11.49 13.46 13.87
CA ASN A 74 10.65 12.69 12.95
C ASN A 74 11.23 12.68 11.53
N ALA A 75 11.89 13.75 11.08
CA ALA A 75 12.55 13.79 9.79
C ALA A 75 13.65 12.73 9.67
N GLN A 76 14.49 12.58 10.70
CA GLN A 76 15.50 11.52 10.75
C GLN A 76 14.83 10.13 10.71
N LYS A 77 13.81 9.89 11.54
CA LYS A 77 13.12 8.58 11.55
C LYS A 77 12.45 8.22 10.22
N ILE A 78 11.86 9.20 9.54
CA ILE A 78 11.26 9.00 8.21
C ILE A 78 12.34 8.68 7.18
N ALA A 79 13.44 9.44 7.19
CA ALA A 79 14.56 9.23 6.28
C ALA A 79 15.19 7.84 6.47
N ASP A 80 15.50 7.47 7.71
CA ASP A 80 16.12 6.20 8.04
C ASP A 80 15.21 5.03 7.66
N LEU A 81 13.93 5.07 8.06
CA LEU A 81 12.98 4.01 7.73
C LEU A 81 12.80 3.82 6.22
N TYR A 82 12.70 4.92 5.47
CA TYR A 82 12.56 4.84 4.02
C TYR A 82 13.82 4.28 3.36
N ASN A 83 15.00 4.78 3.74
CA ASN A 83 16.26 4.33 3.17
C ASN A 83 16.56 2.87 3.52
N ASP A 84 16.29 2.45 4.76
CA ASP A 84 16.45 1.04 5.19
C ASP A 84 15.53 0.11 4.40
N PHE A 85 14.29 0.52 4.14
CA PHE A 85 13.34 -0.26 3.36
C PHE A 85 13.71 -0.33 1.86
N MET A 86 14.25 0.76 1.31
CA MET A 86 14.61 0.85 -0.11
C MET A 86 15.98 0.25 -0.46
N ASP A 87 16.82 -0.09 0.52
CA ASP A 87 18.10 -0.78 0.30
C ASP A 87 17.90 -2.29 0.10
N GLU A 88 17.33 -2.64 -1.06
CA GLU A 88 17.08 -4.04 -1.45
C GLU A 88 18.35 -4.89 -1.41
N ALA A 89 19.50 -4.33 -1.81
CA ALA A 89 20.78 -5.06 -1.82
C ALA A 89 21.18 -5.48 -0.40
N ARG A 90 21.00 -4.60 0.59
CA ARG A 90 21.25 -4.92 1.99
C ARG A 90 20.25 -5.93 2.55
N VAL A 91 18.98 -5.81 2.18
CA VAL A 91 17.93 -6.78 2.59
C VAL A 91 18.27 -8.18 2.06
N GLU A 92 18.63 -8.30 0.79
CA GLU A 92 19.03 -9.58 0.17
C GLU A 92 20.34 -10.13 0.75
N GLU A 93 21.31 -9.28 1.11
CA GLU A 93 22.54 -9.70 1.79
C GLU A 93 22.26 -10.29 3.18
N LEU A 94 21.34 -9.67 3.93
CA LEU A 94 21.01 -10.07 5.30
C LEU A 94 20.15 -11.33 5.35
N ASP A 95 19.28 -11.55 4.36
CA ASP A 95 18.38 -12.70 4.27
C ASP A 95 17.65 -12.94 5.61
N VAL A 96 17.60 -14.18 6.10
CA VAL A 96 16.94 -14.58 7.35
C VAL A 96 17.69 -14.15 8.62
N ALA A 97 18.93 -13.64 8.51
CA ALA A 97 19.78 -13.38 9.67
C ALA A 97 19.13 -12.44 10.73
N PRO A 98 18.41 -11.36 10.37
CA PRO A 98 17.78 -10.47 11.34
C PRO A 98 16.75 -11.15 12.24
N ILE A 99 16.08 -12.22 11.76
CA ILE A 99 15.04 -12.94 12.51
C ILE A 99 15.51 -14.30 13.04
N ALA A 100 16.77 -14.69 12.80
CA ALA A 100 17.27 -16.02 13.13
C ALA A 100 17.20 -16.35 14.63
N SER A 101 17.42 -15.36 15.50
CA SER A 101 17.32 -15.53 16.96
C SER A 101 15.89 -15.85 17.39
N ASP A 102 14.90 -15.19 16.78
CA ASP A 102 13.49 -15.40 17.13
C ASP A 102 12.98 -16.74 16.57
N LEU A 103 13.43 -17.13 15.38
CA LEU A 103 13.19 -18.48 14.84
C LEU A 103 13.81 -19.56 15.75
N ALA A 104 15.03 -19.35 16.25
CA ALA A 104 15.67 -20.29 17.17
C ALA A 104 14.89 -20.43 18.49
N LYS A 105 14.42 -19.31 19.07
CA LYS A 105 13.55 -19.34 20.26
C LYS A 105 12.27 -20.13 20.00
N ALA A 106 11.63 -19.90 18.84
CA ALA A 106 10.40 -20.58 18.46
C ALA A 106 10.60 -22.11 18.32
N GLN A 107 11.74 -22.55 17.81
CA GLN A 107 12.07 -23.97 17.64
C GLN A 107 12.33 -24.71 18.95
N THR A 108 12.72 -24.00 20.02
CA THR A 108 13.01 -24.62 21.32
C THR A 108 11.78 -24.82 22.22
N ILE A 109 10.61 -24.31 21.81
CA ILE A 109 9.37 -24.41 22.59
C ILE A 109 8.96 -25.89 22.72
N SER A 110 8.87 -26.38 23.95
CA SER A 110 8.56 -27.78 24.24
C SER A 110 7.21 -27.99 24.93
N ASP A 111 6.61 -26.92 25.47
CA ASP A 111 5.32 -26.97 26.14
C ASP A 111 4.49 -25.68 25.97
N LEU A 112 3.23 -25.74 26.44
CA LEU A 112 2.26 -24.65 26.33
C LEU A 112 2.63 -23.41 27.17
N GLN A 113 3.31 -23.60 28.30
CA GLN A 113 3.72 -22.49 29.15
C GLN A 113 4.87 -21.72 28.49
N GLU A 114 5.85 -22.42 27.93
CA GLU A 114 6.92 -21.84 27.12
C GLU A 114 6.35 -21.15 25.88
N PHE A 115 5.40 -21.78 25.20
CA PHE A 115 4.72 -21.20 24.04
C PHE A 115 4.10 -19.85 24.36
N THR A 116 3.26 -19.79 25.40
CA THR A 116 2.56 -18.55 25.77
C THR A 116 3.50 -17.44 26.21
N LYS A 117 4.61 -17.77 26.88
CA LYS A 117 5.65 -16.77 27.24
C LYS A 117 6.37 -16.25 26.00
N THR A 118 6.82 -17.13 25.11
CA THR A 118 7.54 -16.75 23.90
C THR A 118 6.65 -15.91 22.97
N LEU A 119 5.38 -16.30 22.80
CA LEU A 119 4.39 -15.55 22.01
C LEU A 119 4.15 -14.13 22.52
N GLY A 120 4.26 -13.87 23.82
CA GLY A 120 4.08 -12.53 24.39
C GLY A 120 5.35 -11.67 24.39
N HIS A 121 6.52 -12.27 24.20
CA HIS A 121 7.80 -11.57 24.15
C HIS A 121 8.16 -11.11 22.73
N LEU A 122 7.86 -11.95 21.74
CA LEU A 122 7.94 -11.63 20.31
C LEU A 122 6.76 -10.74 19.91
#